data_AF-A0A8C6FDP3-F1
#
_entry.id   AF-A0A8C6FDP3-F1
#
_cell.length_a   1.000
_cell.length_b   1.000
_cell.length_c   1.000
_cell.angle_alpha   90.00
_cell.angle_beta   90.00
_cell.angle_gamma   90.00
#
_symmetry.space_group_name_H-M   'P 1'
#
loop_
_entity.id
_entity.type
_entity.pdbx_description
1 polymer ?
#
loop_
_entity_poly.entity_id
_entity_poly.type
_entity_poly.pdbx_seq_one_letter_code
_entity_poly.pdbx_strand_id
1 'polypeptide(L)'
;ICPIECNSAGLPAGPGEVMVVGILCPPPAQFAQLAQLNPQERLSRETALQQKQVSLEAWLQREAQTLQQYRVELAEKHQKTLQLLRKQQTIILDDELIQWKRRQQLAGNGGPPEGSLDVLQSWCEKLAEIIWQNRQQIRRAEHLCQQLPIPGPVEEMLAEVNATITDIISALVTSTFIIEKQPPQVLKTQTKFAATVRLLVGGKLNVHMNPPQVQATIISEQQAKSLLKNENTRNDYSGEILNNCCVMEYHQATGTLSAHFRNMSLKRIKRSDRRGAESVTEEKFTILFESQFSVGGNELVFQVKTLSLPVVVIVHGSQDNNATATVLWDNAFAEPVSVFFGPVGLKILILLS
;
A
#
# COMPACT_ATOMS: atom_id res chain seq x y z
N ILE A 1 34.28 -37.38 -35.21
CA ILE A 1 35.77 -37.43 -35.14
C ILE A 1 36.23 -36.27 -36.02
N CYS A 2 36.76 -35.22 -35.37
CA CYS A 2 37.11 -33.86 -35.85
C CYS A 2 38.32 -33.86 -36.84
N PRO A 3 38.90 -32.72 -37.30
CA PRO A 3 38.64 -31.30 -36.97
C PRO A 3 38.76 -30.28 -38.12
N ILE A 4 38.24 -29.06 -37.94
CA ILE A 4 38.93 -27.84 -38.39
C ILE A 4 38.85 -26.81 -37.26
N GLU A 5 40.02 -26.48 -36.73
CA GLU A 5 40.27 -25.42 -35.75
C GLU A 5 40.24 -24.05 -36.43
N CYS A 6 39.67 -23.05 -35.74
CA CYS A 6 40.06 -21.65 -35.89
C CYS A 6 40.15 -21.02 -34.49
N ASN A 7 41.36 -21.05 -33.93
CA ASN A 7 41.89 -20.02 -33.03
C ASN A 7 42.49 -18.91 -33.91
N SER A 8 42.61 -17.63 -33.59
CA SER A 8 42.07 -16.71 -32.59
C SER A 8 42.78 -15.36 -32.89
N ALA A 9 42.14 -14.22 -32.70
CA ALA A 9 42.82 -12.94 -32.52
C ALA A 9 41.90 -12.00 -31.75
N GLY A 10 42.39 -11.49 -30.62
CA GLY A 10 41.57 -11.05 -29.50
C GLY A 10 41.10 -9.60 -29.52
N LEU A 11 40.06 -9.37 -28.73
CA LEU A 11 39.77 -8.18 -27.92
C LEU A 11 38.76 -8.62 -26.83
N PRO A 12 38.82 -8.10 -25.59
CA PRO A 12 38.00 -8.62 -24.49
C PRO A 12 36.61 -7.99 -24.54
N ALA A 13 35.64 -8.69 -25.11
CA ALA A 13 34.23 -8.33 -24.96
C ALA A 13 33.76 -8.74 -23.56
N GLY A 14 33.24 -7.78 -22.79
CA GLY A 14 32.67 -8.02 -21.46
C GLY A 14 31.45 -8.94 -21.52
N PRO A 15 31.01 -9.50 -20.38
CA PRO A 15 30.01 -10.58 -20.32
C PRO A 15 28.59 -10.19 -20.78
N GLY A 16 28.37 -8.99 -21.32
CA GLY A 16 27.06 -8.48 -21.77
C GLY A 16 26.81 -8.49 -23.28
N GLU A 17 27.83 -8.57 -24.15
CA GLU A 17 27.63 -8.44 -25.61
C GLU A 17 27.17 -9.73 -26.30
N VAL A 18 27.41 -10.90 -25.70
CA VAL A 18 27.18 -12.19 -26.37
C VAL A 18 25.70 -12.61 -26.38
N MET A 19 24.86 -12.07 -25.48
CA MET A 19 23.46 -12.50 -25.38
C MET A 19 22.49 -11.82 -26.34
N VAL A 20 22.81 -10.63 -26.87
CA VAL A 20 21.88 -9.88 -27.74
C VAL A 20 21.85 -10.46 -29.17
N VAL A 21 22.98 -10.99 -29.64
CA VAL A 21 23.12 -11.52 -31.01
C VAL A 21 22.33 -12.83 -31.22
N GLY A 22 22.05 -13.58 -30.14
CA GLY A 22 21.39 -14.89 -30.22
C GLY A 22 19.90 -14.86 -30.57
N ILE A 23 19.19 -13.76 -30.27
CA ILE A 23 17.72 -13.70 -30.41
C ILE A 23 17.26 -13.22 -31.79
N LEU A 24 18.17 -12.64 -32.59
CA LEU A 24 17.85 -12.04 -33.90
C LEU A 24 18.49 -12.76 -35.10
N CYS A 25 19.15 -13.90 -34.88
CA CYS A 25 19.83 -14.63 -35.94
C CYS A 25 18.80 -15.29 -36.89
N PRO A 26 18.86 -15.07 -38.22
CA PRO A 26 17.94 -15.70 -39.16
C PRO A 26 18.13 -17.22 -39.16
N PRO A 27 17.09 -18.02 -39.47
CA PRO A 27 17.17 -19.46 -39.35
C PRO A 27 18.23 -20.04 -40.32
N PRO A 28 19.10 -20.97 -39.86
CA PRO A 28 20.15 -21.59 -40.69
C PRO A 28 19.61 -22.41 -41.89
N ALA A 29 18.28 -22.56 -41.99
CA ALA A 29 17.61 -23.34 -43.01
C ALA A 29 17.82 -22.83 -44.45
N GLN A 30 18.04 -21.53 -44.66
CA GLN A 30 18.26 -20.98 -46.02
C GLN A 30 19.68 -21.24 -46.55
N PHE A 31 20.66 -21.37 -45.66
CA PHE A 31 22.05 -21.64 -46.04
C PHE A 31 22.26 -23.11 -46.44
N ALA A 32 21.47 -24.05 -45.91
CA ALA A 32 21.55 -25.46 -46.27
C ALA A 32 21.17 -25.75 -47.75
N GLN A 33 20.31 -24.91 -48.35
CA GLN A 33 19.87 -25.05 -49.75
C GLN A 33 20.90 -24.51 -50.77
N LEU A 34 21.90 -23.73 -50.33
CA LEU A 34 22.95 -23.19 -51.20
C LEU A 34 23.89 -24.28 -51.73
N ALA A 35 24.06 -25.38 -50.98
CA ALA A 35 24.98 -26.47 -51.33
C ALA A 35 24.61 -27.22 -52.62
N GLN A 36 23.36 -27.12 -53.11
CA GLN A 36 22.86 -27.81 -54.30
C GLN A 36 22.89 -26.96 -55.58
N LEU A 37 23.28 -25.69 -55.50
CA LEU A 37 23.26 -24.75 -56.63
C LEU A 37 24.63 -24.64 -57.34
N ASN A 38 24.60 -24.24 -58.62
CA ASN A 38 25.80 -23.97 -59.43
C ASN A 38 26.66 -22.86 -58.78
N PRO A 39 28.00 -22.89 -58.89
CA PRO A 39 28.89 -21.96 -58.18
C PRO A 39 28.58 -20.48 -58.41
N GLN A 40 28.22 -20.09 -59.64
CA GLN A 40 27.85 -18.71 -59.99
C GLN A 40 26.50 -18.28 -59.40
N GLU A 41 25.50 -19.16 -59.44
CA GLU A 41 24.17 -18.90 -58.87
C GLU A 41 24.24 -18.83 -57.34
N ARG A 42 25.08 -19.68 -56.73
CA ARG A 42 25.38 -19.68 -55.29
C ARG A 42 25.98 -18.35 -54.85
N LEU A 43 27.00 -17.85 -55.55
CA LEU A 43 27.66 -16.57 -55.25
C LEU A 43 26.65 -15.40 -55.30
N SER A 44 25.81 -15.37 -56.34
CA SER A 44 24.79 -14.32 -56.51
C SER A 44 23.73 -14.33 -55.41
N ARG A 45 23.31 -15.53 -54.99
CA ARG A 45 22.27 -15.73 -53.96
C ARG A 45 22.82 -15.48 -52.55
N GLU A 46 24.06 -15.85 -52.28
CA GLU A 46 24.79 -15.46 -51.06
C GLU A 46 24.92 -13.94 -50.96
N THR A 47 25.34 -13.27 -52.03
CA THR A 47 25.46 -11.80 -52.06
C THR A 47 24.10 -11.13 -51.79
N ALA A 48 23.02 -11.63 -52.40
CA ALA A 48 21.67 -11.10 -52.17
C ALA A 48 21.16 -11.35 -50.74
N LEU A 49 21.47 -12.51 -50.15
CA LEU A 49 21.12 -12.81 -48.76
C LEU A 49 21.92 -11.96 -47.77
N GLN A 50 23.21 -11.72 -48.03
CA GLN A 50 24.04 -10.83 -47.22
C GLN A 50 23.53 -9.38 -47.29
N GLN A 51 23.17 -8.89 -48.47
CA GLN A 51 22.56 -7.56 -48.60
C GLN A 51 21.24 -7.45 -47.82
N LYS A 52 20.38 -8.48 -47.90
CA LYS A 52 19.15 -8.54 -47.10
C LYS A 52 19.45 -8.56 -45.61
N GLN A 53 20.42 -9.35 -45.18
CA GLN A 53 20.84 -9.42 -43.78
C GLN A 53 21.29 -8.05 -43.26
N VAL A 54 22.18 -7.36 -43.96
CA VAL A 54 22.64 -6.01 -43.57
C VAL A 54 21.47 -5.02 -43.51
N SER A 55 20.56 -5.07 -44.48
CA SER A 55 19.37 -4.19 -44.46
C SER A 55 18.43 -4.48 -43.29
N LEU A 56 18.28 -5.76 -42.92
CA LEU A 56 17.44 -6.20 -41.81
C LEU A 56 18.08 -5.82 -40.48
N GLU A 57 19.38 -6.03 -40.31
CA GLU A 57 20.14 -5.65 -39.11
C GLU A 57 20.07 -4.13 -38.87
N ALA A 58 20.22 -3.33 -39.92
CA ALA A 58 20.08 -1.87 -39.82
C ALA A 58 18.65 -1.45 -39.40
N TRP A 59 17.62 -2.11 -39.94
CA TRP A 59 16.23 -1.87 -39.55
C TRP A 59 15.96 -2.28 -38.10
N LEU A 60 16.39 -3.48 -37.70
CA LEU A 60 16.26 -4.00 -36.34
C LEU A 60 16.93 -3.08 -35.32
N GLN A 61 18.13 -2.58 -35.61
CA GLN A 61 18.84 -1.67 -34.72
C GLN A 61 18.08 -0.33 -34.55
N ARG A 62 17.51 0.19 -35.64
CA ARG A 62 16.69 1.43 -35.59
C ARG A 62 15.39 1.23 -34.81
N GLU A 63 14.71 0.12 -35.01
CA GLU A 63 13.49 -0.20 -34.27
C GLU A 63 13.78 -0.46 -32.79
N ALA A 64 14.87 -1.15 -32.46
CA ALA A 64 15.29 -1.35 -31.07
C ALA A 64 15.56 -0.03 -30.34
N GLN A 65 16.23 0.93 -31.00
CA GLN A 65 16.44 2.27 -30.46
C GLN A 65 15.13 3.04 -30.27
N THR A 66 14.23 2.98 -31.26
CA THR A 66 12.92 3.66 -31.19
C THR A 66 12.05 3.08 -30.07
N LEU A 67 12.03 1.75 -29.94
CA LEU A 67 11.33 1.07 -28.85
C LEU A 67 11.91 1.43 -27.48
N GLN A 68 13.23 1.52 -27.37
CA GLN A 68 13.88 1.94 -26.13
C GLN A 68 13.53 3.38 -25.77
N GLN A 69 13.45 4.28 -26.75
CA GLN A 69 12.98 5.66 -26.50
C GLN A 69 11.55 5.68 -25.97
N TYR A 70 10.62 4.93 -26.58
CA TYR A 70 9.24 4.83 -26.09
C TYR A 70 9.14 4.24 -24.68
N ARG A 71 10.01 3.27 -24.34
CA ARG A 71 10.09 2.70 -23.00
C ARG A 71 10.48 3.75 -21.95
N VAL A 72 11.50 4.57 -22.24
CA VAL A 72 11.94 5.66 -21.36
C VAL A 72 10.85 6.73 -21.23
N GLU A 73 10.27 7.19 -22.35
CA GLU A 73 9.20 8.19 -22.33
C GLU A 73 7.96 7.71 -21.54
N LEU A 74 7.61 6.43 -21.63
CA LEU A 74 6.52 5.84 -20.85
C LEU A 74 6.85 5.84 -19.35
N ALA A 75 8.08 5.45 -18.97
CA ALA A 75 8.53 5.48 -17.58
C ALA A 75 8.51 6.91 -17.01
N GLU A 76 8.97 7.91 -17.75
CA GLU A 76 8.89 9.32 -17.36
C GLU A 76 7.44 9.80 -17.18
N LYS A 77 6.53 9.39 -18.06
CA LYS A 77 5.10 9.71 -17.94
C LYS A 77 4.49 9.09 -16.68
N HIS A 78 4.86 7.85 -16.34
CA HIS A 78 4.46 7.25 -15.07
C HIS A 78 5.01 8.03 -13.88
N GLN A 79 6.29 8.40 -13.89
CA GLN A 79 6.91 9.17 -12.82
C GLN A 79 6.17 10.51 -12.58
N LYS A 80 5.88 11.27 -13.65
CA LYS A 80 5.10 12.52 -13.58
C LYS A 80 3.68 12.29 -13.04
N THR A 81 3.02 11.22 -13.48
CA THR A 81 1.67 10.86 -13.02
C THR A 81 1.68 10.50 -11.53
N LEU A 82 2.66 9.71 -11.08
CA LEU A 82 2.80 9.35 -9.66
C LEU A 82 3.10 10.56 -8.77
N GLN A 83 3.88 11.53 -9.26
CA GLN A 83 4.12 12.79 -8.53
C GLN A 83 2.81 13.57 -8.30
N LEU A 84 1.97 13.68 -9.33
CA LEU A 84 0.65 14.32 -9.21
C LEU A 84 -0.29 13.54 -8.30
N LEU A 85 -0.29 12.20 -8.41
CA LEU A 85 -1.09 11.34 -7.54
C LEU A 85 -0.68 11.46 -6.08
N ARG A 86 0.63 11.50 -5.79
CA ARG A 86 1.13 11.71 -4.43
C ARG A 86 0.70 13.06 -3.87
N LYS A 87 0.76 14.14 -4.66
CA LYS A 87 0.26 15.46 -4.25
C LYS A 87 -1.24 15.41 -3.94
N GLN A 88 -2.03 14.78 -4.80
CA GLN A 88 -3.48 14.65 -4.59
C GLN A 88 -3.81 13.79 -3.37
N GLN A 89 -3.05 12.71 -3.16
CA GLN A 89 -3.16 11.85 -1.99
C GLN A 89 -2.88 12.62 -0.70
N THR A 90 -1.82 13.43 -0.65
CA THR A 90 -1.51 14.29 0.51
C THR A 90 -2.67 15.23 0.81
N ILE A 91 -3.25 15.90 -0.17
CA ILE A 91 -4.41 16.80 0.05
C ILE A 91 -5.59 16.01 0.65
N ILE A 92 -5.91 14.83 0.09
CA ILE A 92 -7.07 14.06 0.56
C ILE A 92 -6.83 13.45 1.95
N LEU A 93 -5.64 12.90 2.21
CA LEU A 93 -5.35 12.15 3.43
C LEU A 93 -4.85 13.03 4.57
N ASP A 94 -4.02 14.02 4.28
CA ASP A 94 -3.33 14.82 5.29
C ASP A 94 -4.06 16.14 5.59
N ASP A 95 -4.92 16.61 4.67
CA ASP A 95 -5.78 17.78 4.92
C ASP A 95 -7.23 17.35 5.17
N GLU A 96 -7.93 16.85 4.15
CA GLU A 96 -9.39 16.65 4.20
C GLU A 96 -9.81 15.58 5.21
N LEU A 97 -9.11 14.44 5.22
CA LEU A 97 -9.39 13.36 6.16
C LEU A 97 -9.01 13.76 7.60
N ILE A 98 -7.91 14.50 7.80
CA ILE A 98 -7.53 15.03 9.11
C ILE A 98 -8.56 16.04 9.62
N GLN A 99 -9.05 16.93 8.76
CA GLN A 99 -10.13 17.84 9.10
C GLN A 99 -11.42 17.13 9.48
N TRP A 100 -11.79 16.05 8.77
CA TRP A 100 -12.94 15.23 9.15
C TRP A 100 -12.74 14.56 10.52
N LYS A 101 -11.56 13.96 10.78
CA LYS A 101 -11.23 13.38 12.10
C LYS A 101 -11.26 14.44 13.21
N ARG A 102 -10.78 15.65 12.96
CA ARG A 102 -10.84 16.76 13.92
C ARG A 102 -12.28 17.18 14.20
N ARG A 103 -13.15 17.22 13.19
CA ARG A 103 -14.59 17.45 13.39
C ARG A 103 -15.23 16.36 14.25
N GLN A 104 -14.91 15.08 14.00
CA GLN A 104 -15.37 13.96 14.81
C GLN A 104 -14.93 14.09 16.28
N GLN A 105 -13.68 14.50 16.52
CA GLN A 105 -13.18 14.76 17.87
C GLN A 105 -13.93 15.89 18.58
N LEU A 106 -14.18 17.00 17.89
CA LEU A 106 -14.92 18.15 18.44
C LEU A 106 -16.40 17.83 18.65
N ALA A 107 -17.00 16.99 17.80
CA ALA A 107 -18.37 16.49 17.98
C ALA A 107 -18.51 15.68 19.29
N GLY A 108 -17.44 15.02 19.74
CA GLY A 108 -17.38 14.37 21.06
C GLY A 108 -17.59 15.32 22.25
N ASN A 109 -17.31 16.62 22.07
CA ASN A 109 -17.57 17.68 23.05
C ASN A 109 -18.92 18.39 22.84
N GLY A 110 -19.81 17.84 22.01
CA GLY A 110 -21.06 18.51 21.63
C GLY A 110 -20.90 19.57 20.54
N GLY A 111 -19.78 19.55 19.81
CA GLY A 111 -19.60 20.35 18.60
C GLY A 111 -20.51 19.91 17.44
N PRO A 112 -20.41 20.57 16.27
CA PRO A 112 -21.18 20.17 15.11
C PRO A 112 -20.83 18.74 14.67
N PRO A 113 -21.80 17.95 14.16
CA PRO A 113 -21.53 16.62 13.64
C PRO A 113 -20.46 16.63 12.53
N GLU A 114 -19.66 15.56 12.46
CA GLU A 114 -18.56 15.38 11.51
C GLU A 114 -19.00 15.36 10.03
N GLY A 115 -20.26 15.01 9.78
CA GLY A 115 -20.83 14.86 8.44
C GLY A 115 -20.52 13.50 7.81
N SER A 116 -21.12 13.23 6.65
CA SER A 116 -20.96 11.95 5.96
C SER A 116 -19.55 11.76 5.39
N LEU A 117 -19.04 10.52 5.50
CA LEU A 117 -17.80 10.06 4.89
C LEU A 117 -17.93 9.79 3.39
N ASP A 118 -19.13 9.81 2.81
CA ASP A 118 -19.35 9.33 1.44
C ASP A 118 -18.59 10.14 0.37
N VAL A 119 -18.42 11.45 0.60
CA VAL A 119 -17.61 12.30 -0.29
C VAL A 119 -16.14 11.88 -0.24
N LEU A 120 -15.58 11.73 0.97
CA LEU A 120 -14.20 11.26 1.17
C LEU A 120 -14.00 9.84 0.63
N GLN A 121 -14.99 8.95 0.81
CA GLN A 121 -14.96 7.62 0.22
C GLN A 121 -14.87 7.72 -1.30
N SER A 122 -15.71 8.52 -1.95
CA SER A 122 -15.68 8.67 -3.40
C SER A 122 -14.32 9.17 -3.93
N TRP A 123 -13.65 10.03 -3.17
CA TRP A 123 -12.31 10.53 -3.51
C TRP A 123 -11.25 9.44 -3.33
N CYS A 124 -11.27 8.74 -2.19
CA CYS A 124 -10.37 7.61 -1.90
C CYS A 124 -10.54 6.46 -2.90
N GLU A 125 -11.77 6.13 -3.29
CA GLU A 125 -12.06 5.10 -4.29
C GLU A 125 -11.53 5.48 -5.67
N LYS A 126 -11.75 6.71 -6.12
CA LYS A 126 -11.20 7.22 -7.39
C LYS A 126 -9.68 7.22 -7.38
N LEU A 127 -9.06 7.65 -6.27
CA LEU A 127 -7.61 7.58 -6.10
C LEU A 127 -7.12 6.12 -6.17
N ALA A 128 -7.73 5.21 -5.41
CA ALA A 128 -7.37 3.80 -5.40
C ALA A 128 -7.47 3.18 -6.80
N GLU A 129 -8.53 3.50 -7.55
CA GLU A 129 -8.73 3.02 -8.92
C GLU A 129 -7.62 3.52 -9.86
N ILE A 130 -7.30 4.82 -9.85
CA ILE A 130 -6.26 5.39 -10.72
C ILE A 130 -4.87 4.86 -10.35
N ILE A 131 -4.56 4.76 -9.05
CA ILE A 131 -3.30 4.20 -8.55
C ILE A 131 -3.19 2.73 -8.96
N TRP A 132 -4.24 1.93 -8.79
CA TRP A 132 -4.21 0.52 -9.14
C TRP A 132 -4.05 0.31 -10.65
N GLN A 133 -4.72 1.11 -11.48
CA GLN A 133 -4.54 1.07 -12.94
C GLN A 133 -3.09 1.38 -13.34
N ASN A 134 -2.46 2.39 -12.72
CA ASN A 134 -1.05 2.70 -12.97
C ASN A 134 -0.15 1.52 -12.56
N ARG A 135 -0.43 0.84 -11.45
CA ARG A 135 0.33 -0.35 -11.02
C ARG A 135 0.29 -1.44 -12.08
N GLN A 136 -0.90 -1.73 -12.60
CA GLN A 136 -1.07 -2.75 -13.64
C GLN A 136 -0.34 -2.38 -14.93
N GLN A 137 -0.33 -1.09 -15.31
CA GLN A 137 0.41 -0.60 -16.47
C GLN A 137 1.93 -0.77 -16.28
N ILE A 138 2.46 -0.41 -15.11
CA ILE A 138 3.88 -0.58 -14.77
C ILE A 138 4.26 -2.07 -14.79
N ARG A 139 3.47 -2.95 -14.16
CA ARG A 139 3.69 -4.41 -14.18
C ARG A 139 3.70 -4.97 -15.60
N ARG A 140 2.81 -4.47 -16.47
CA ARG A 140 2.78 -4.87 -17.88
C ARG A 140 4.02 -4.38 -18.63
N ALA A 141 4.50 -3.17 -18.35
CA ALA A 141 5.75 -2.65 -18.91
C ALA A 141 6.95 -3.48 -18.46
N GLU A 142 7.05 -3.84 -17.18
CA GLU A 142 8.08 -4.75 -16.66
C GLU A 142 8.07 -6.09 -17.40
N HIS A 143 6.89 -6.69 -17.58
CA HIS A 143 6.75 -7.95 -18.31
C HIS A 143 7.21 -7.85 -19.78
N LEU A 144 6.85 -6.76 -20.48
CA LEU A 144 7.30 -6.52 -21.85
C LEU A 144 8.82 -6.29 -21.95
N CYS A 145 9.43 -5.64 -20.95
CA CYS A 145 10.88 -5.49 -20.87
C CYS A 145 11.59 -6.83 -20.64
N GLN A 146 11.02 -7.72 -19.82
CA GLN A 146 11.56 -9.07 -19.61
C GLN A 146 11.46 -9.96 -20.86
N GLN A 147 10.40 -9.83 -21.66
CA GLN A 147 10.22 -10.59 -22.90
C GLN A 147 11.22 -10.18 -24.00
N LEU A 148 11.57 -8.89 -24.06
CA LEU A 148 12.56 -8.36 -24.99
C LEU A 148 13.54 -7.44 -24.25
N PRO A 149 14.61 -8.01 -23.68
CA PRO A 149 15.61 -7.24 -22.94
C PRO A 149 16.39 -6.35 -23.90
N ILE A 150 16.33 -5.04 -23.65
CA ILE A 150 17.13 -4.03 -24.35
C ILE A 150 17.90 -3.27 -23.29
N PRO A 151 19.25 -3.31 -23.28
CA PRO A 151 20.04 -2.60 -22.29
C PRO A 151 19.73 -1.10 -22.26
N GLY A 152 19.54 -0.54 -21.07
CA GLY A 152 19.32 0.88 -20.88
C GLY A 152 18.70 1.23 -19.53
N PRO A 153 18.42 2.51 -19.26
CA PRO A 153 18.02 2.99 -17.93
C PRO A 153 16.60 2.57 -17.51
N VAL A 154 15.81 1.98 -18.42
CA VAL A 154 14.40 1.65 -18.19
C VAL A 154 14.20 0.70 -17.01
N GLU A 155 15.13 -0.23 -16.77
CA GLU A 155 14.99 -1.20 -15.67
C GLU A 155 15.03 -0.51 -14.29
N GLU A 156 15.99 0.40 -14.10
CA GLU A 156 16.11 1.20 -12.88
C GLU A 156 14.91 2.14 -12.71
N MET A 157 14.47 2.79 -13.79
CA MET A 157 13.32 3.68 -13.77
C MET A 157 12.02 2.94 -13.40
N LEU A 158 11.79 1.76 -13.98
CA LEU A 158 10.61 0.95 -13.65
C LEU A 158 10.66 0.46 -12.21
N ALA A 159 11.83 0.06 -11.70
CA ALA A 159 12.00 -0.32 -10.30
C ALA A 159 11.69 0.84 -9.35
N GLU A 160 12.17 2.06 -9.62
CA GLU A 160 11.89 3.26 -8.82
C GLU A 160 10.39 3.62 -8.84
N VAL A 161 9.78 3.60 -10.02
CA VAL A 161 8.36 3.88 -10.23
C VAL A 161 7.49 2.82 -9.52
N ASN A 162 7.89 1.55 -9.55
CA ASN A 162 7.20 0.46 -8.86
C ASN A 162 7.34 0.53 -7.34
N ALA A 163 8.51 0.93 -6.82
CA ALA A 163 8.69 1.23 -5.40
C ALA A 163 7.77 2.38 -4.97
N THR A 164 7.79 3.49 -5.73
CA THR A 164 6.99 4.68 -5.45
C THR A 164 5.49 4.40 -5.42
N ILE A 165 4.98 3.63 -6.39
CA ILE A 165 3.55 3.30 -6.43
C ILE A 165 3.15 2.36 -5.29
N THR A 166 4.04 1.44 -4.89
CA THR A 166 3.79 0.55 -3.76
C THR A 166 3.70 1.34 -2.45
N ASP A 167 4.57 2.34 -2.26
CA ASP A 167 4.50 3.26 -1.12
C ASP A 167 3.19 4.07 -1.11
N ILE A 168 2.78 4.59 -2.27
CA ILE A 168 1.51 5.33 -2.43
C ILE A 168 0.32 4.45 -2.05
N ILE A 169 0.28 3.18 -2.50
CA ILE A 169 -0.78 2.23 -2.13
C ILE A 169 -0.76 1.96 -0.62
N SER A 170 0.43 1.73 -0.05
CA SER A 170 0.58 1.45 1.39
C SER A 170 0.04 2.61 2.24
N ALA A 171 0.43 3.83 1.93
CA ALA A 171 -0.07 5.03 2.61
C ALA A 171 -1.60 5.19 2.44
N LEU A 172 -2.15 4.89 1.26
CA LEU A 172 -3.59 4.99 1.02
C LEU A 172 -4.36 3.96 1.85
N VAL A 173 -3.95 2.69 1.81
CA VAL A 173 -4.64 1.59 2.49
C VAL A 173 -4.59 1.77 4.02
N THR A 174 -3.43 2.16 4.55
CA THR A 174 -3.26 2.36 5.99
C THR A 174 -4.03 3.56 6.53
N SER A 175 -3.96 4.72 5.85
CA SER A 175 -4.63 5.94 6.32
C SER A 175 -6.15 5.90 6.17
N THR A 176 -6.68 5.10 5.24
CA THR A 176 -8.13 4.99 4.99
C THR A 176 -8.84 3.92 5.83
N PHE A 177 -8.13 3.24 6.71
CA PHE A 177 -8.70 2.40 7.75
C PHE A 177 -9.02 3.26 8.98
N ILE A 178 -10.28 3.65 9.12
CA ILE A 178 -10.70 4.68 10.08
C ILE A 178 -11.88 4.24 10.93
N ILE A 179 -12.04 4.89 12.08
CA ILE A 179 -13.17 4.69 12.98
C ILE A 179 -14.27 5.67 12.57
N GLU A 180 -15.32 5.16 11.95
CA GLU A 180 -16.50 5.93 11.53
C GLU A 180 -17.34 6.33 12.74
N LYS A 181 -17.58 5.39 13.66
CA LYS A 181 -18.28 5.65 14.93
C LYS A 181 -17.36 5.32 16.09
N GLN A 182 -16.93 6.35 16.81
CA GLN A 182 -16.05 6.20 17.98
C GLN A 182 -16.76 5.45 19.12
N PRO A 183 -16.02 4.66 19.92
CA PRO A 183 -16.53 4.17 21.19
C PRO A 183 -16.79 5.35 22.14
N PRO A 184 -17.66 5.19 23.16
CA PRO A 184 -17.81 6.18 24.21
C PRO A 184 -16.47 6.48 24.87
N GLN A 185 -16.12 7.76 25.03
CA GLN A 185 -14.83 8.16 25.61
C GLN A 185 -14.79 8.05 27.14
N VAL A 186 -15.95 7.88 27.79
CA VAL A 186 -16.02 7.42 29.18
C VAL A 186 -16.62 6.02 29.17
N LEU A 187 -15.78 5.01 29.41
CA LEU A 187 -16.20 3.61 29.42
C LEU A 187 -16.35 3.11 30.86
N LYS A 188 -17.55 2.64 31.19
CA LYS A 188 -17.78 1.91 32.44
C LYS A 188 -17.50 0.42 32.26
N THR A 189 -16.76 -0.19 33.17
CA THR A 189 -16.54 -1.64 33.16
C THR A 189 -17.87 -2.40 33.22
N GLN A 190 -17.92 -3.58 32.61
CA GLN A 190 -19.11 -4.46 32.54
C GLN A 190 -20.32 -3.82 31.84
N THR A 191 -20.13 -2.71 31.10
CA THR A 191 -21.16 -2.13 30.25
C THR A 191 -20.88 -2.42 28.78
N LYS A 192 -21.96 -2.59 28.02
CA LYS A 192 -21.88 -2.79 26.58
C LYS A 192 -21.62 -1.45 25.89
N PHE A 193 -20.72 -1.47 24.91
CA PHE A 193 -20.44 -0.35 24.04
C PHE A 193 -20.28 -0.81 22.60
N ALA A 194 -20.32 0.16 21.69
CA ALA A 194 -20.27 -0.06 20.26
C ALA A 194 -19.26 0.86 19.60
N ALA A 195 -18.71 0.42 18.47
CA ALA A 195 -17.88 1.21 17.57
C ALA A 195 -18.05 0.71 16.14
N THR A 196 -17.71 1.53 15.15
CA THR A 196 -17.76 1.13 13.74
C THR A 196 -16.48 1.57 13.05
N VAL A 197 -15.84 0.62 12.38
CA VAL A 197 -14.61 0.83 11.62
C VAL A 197 -14.93 0.67 10.15
N ARG A 198 -14.39 1.52 9.29
CA ARG A 198 -14.63 1.52 7.84
C ARG A 198 -13.30 1.57 7.09
N LEU A 199 -13.21 0.85 5.98
CA LEU A 199 -12.10 0.95 5.03
C LEU A 199 -12.59 1.68 3.77
N LEU A 200 -12.16 2.92 3.57
CA LEU A 200 -12.70 3.77 2.49
C LEU A 200 -12.34 3.26 1.08
N VAL A 201 -11.31 2.43 0.94
CA VAL A 201 -10.86 1.87 -0.34
C VAL A 201 -11.29 0.41 -0.57
N GLY A 202 -12.02 -0.18 0.39
CA GLY A 202 -12.33 -1.61 0.41
C GLY A 202 -13.19 -2.09 -0.77
N GLY A 203 -14.04 -1.22 -1.31
CA GLY A 203 -14.86 -1.51 -2.49
C GLY A 203 -14.02 -1.73 -3.75
N LYS A 204 -13.09 -0.81 -4.04
CA LYS A 204 -12.29 -0.80 -5.29
C LYS A 204 -11.07 -1.70 -5.28
N LEU A 205 -10.48 -1.96 -4.11
CA LEU A 205 -9.32 -2.85 -3.98
C LEU A 205 -9.70 -4.34 -3.84
N ASN A 206 -10.97 -4.69 -4.07
CA ASN A 206 -11.49 -6.06 -3.99
C ASN A 206 -11.27 -6.77 -2.64
N VAL A 207 -11.04 -6.01 -1.56
CA VAL A 207 -10.88 -6.55 -0.20
C VAL A 207 -12.16 -7.24 0.28
N HIS A 208 -13.31 -6.79 -0.22
CA HIS A 208 -14.62 -7.37 0.07
C HIS A 208 -14.80 -8.82 -0.41
N MET A 209 -13.95 -9.33 -1.31
CA MET A 209 -14.04 -10.72 -1.81
C MET A 209 -13.70 -11.74 -0.72
N ASN A 210 -12.78 -11.39 0.19
CA ASN A 210 -12.44 -12.15 1.38
C ASN A 210 -12.43 -11.18 2.57
N PRO A 211 -13.60 -10.86 3.14
CA PRO A 211 -13.71 -9.82 4.14
C PRO A 211 -12.87 -10.17 5.38
N PRO A 212 -11.93 -9.30 5.77
CA PRO A 212 -11.04 -9.62 6.87
C PRO A 212 -11.74 -9.47 8.22
N GLN A 213 -11.16 -10.12 9.22
CA GLN A 213 -11.55 -9.93 10.61
C GLN A 213 -10.82 -8.70 11.17
N VAL A 214 -11.54 -7.89 11.93
CA VAL A 214 -11.02 -6.77 12.71
C VAL A 214 -11.06 -7.18 14.18
N GLN A 215 -9.93 -6.99 14.87
CA GLN A 215 -9.79 -7.22 16.30
C GLN A 215 -9.64 -5.88 17.02
N ALA A 216 -10.42 -5.70 18.09
CA ALA A 216 -10.38 -4.55 18.98
C ALA A 216 -9.65 -4.93 20.27
N THR A 217 -8.68 -4.13 20.71
CA THR A 217 -7.94 -4.32 21.95
C THR A 217 -7.79 -3.00 22.68
N ILE A 218 -7.76 -3.00 24.02
CA ILE A 218 -7.52 -1.79 24.80
C ILE A 218 -6.06 -1.72 25.24
N ILE A 219 -5.43 -0.60 24.97
CA ILE A 219 -4.03 -0.32 25.30
C ILE A 219 -3.92 1.00 26.04
N SER A 220 -2.89 1.14 26.88
CA SER A 220 -2.62 2.38 27.62
C SER A 220 -1.99 3.42 26.71
N GLU A 221 -1.97 4.67 27.17
CA GLU A 221 -1.28 5.77 26.48
C GLU A 221 0.20 5.45 26.19
N GLN A 222 0.91 4.84 27.15
CA GLN A 222 2.32 4.47 26.98
C GLN A 222 2.49 3.39 25.90
N GLN A 223 1.58 2.41 25.86
CA GLN A 223 1.58 1.34 24.85
C GLN A 223 1.23 1.88 23.45
N ALA A 224 0.32 2.85 23.37
CA ALA A 224 0.03 3.54 22.12
C ALA A 224 1.27 4.29 21.60
N LYS A 225 2.00 5.00 22.50
CA LYS A 225 3.25 5.70 22.17
C LYS A 225 4.36 4.75 21.69
N SER A 226 4.51 3.58 22.32
CA SER A 226 5.51 2.58 21.88
C SER A 226 5.12 1.92 20.56
N LEU A 227 3.83 1.69 20.32
CA LEU A 227 3.32 1.14 19.06
C LEU A 227 3.64 2.05 17.89
N LEU A 228 3.51 3.38 18.05
CA LEU A 228 3.86 4.37 17.03
C LEU A 228 5.38 4.43 16.76
N LYS A 229 6.21 4.01 17.71
CA LYS A 229 7.66 3.90 17.55
C LYS A 229 8.11 2.53 17.00
N ASN A 230 7.17 1.63 16.69
CA ASN A 230 7.44 0.25 16.28
C ASN A 230 8.31 -0.54 17.28
N GLU A 231 8.26 -0.20 18.56
CA GLU A 231 8.85 -1.04 19.60
C GLU A 231 7.98 -2.29 19.76
N ASN A 232 8.58 -3.49 19.76
CA ASN A 232 7.87 -4.76 19.82
C ASN A 232 7.09 -4.91 21.14
N THR A 233 5.85 -4.43 21.17
CA THR A 233 4.90 -4.61 22.29
C THR A 233 3.90 -5.74 22.02
N ARG A 234 4.31 -6.77 21.29
CA ARG A 234 3.45 -7.92 21.00
C ARG A 234 3.05 -8.58 22.32
N ASN A 235 1.75 -8.52 22.63
CA ASN A 235 1.02 -9.23 23.69
C ASN A 235 0.82 -8.54 25.05
N ASP A 236 1.27 -7.31 25.26
CA ASP A 236 0.91 -6.56 26.46
C ASP A 236 -0.31 -5.68 26.22
N TYR A 237 -1.51 -6.27 26.37
CA TYR A 237 -2.75 -5.49 26.38
C TYR A 237 -3.06 -4.99 27.79
N SER A 238 -3.58 -3.77 27.87
CA SER A 238 -3.99 -3.16 29.14
C SER A 238 -5.31 -3.69 29.65
N GLY A 239 -6.09 -4.45 28.88
CA GLY A 239 -7.38 -4.97 29.37
C GLY A 239 -8.00 -6.05 28.50
N GLU A 240 -9.09 -6.63 29.01
CA GLU A 240 -9.86 -7.71 28.38
C GLU A 240 -11.21 -7.16 27.90
N ILE A 241 -11.36 -7.03 26.57
CA ILE A 241 -12.64 -6.71 25.92
C ILE A 241 -13.28 -8.01 25.45
N LEU A 242 -14.55 -8.22 25.80
CA LEU A 242 -15.39 -9.31 25.28
C LEU A 242 -16.04 -8.89 23.95
N ASN A 243 -16.32 -9.87 23.09
CA ASN A 243 -16.89 -9.67 21.75
C ASN A 243 -16.07 -8.68 20.90
N ASN A 244 -14.75 -8.81 20.99
CA ASN A 244 -13.80 -7.86 20.44
C ASN A 244 -13.34 -8.18 19.01
N CYS A 245 -13.89 -9.20 18.36
CA CYS A 245 -13.62 -9.49 16.97
C CYS A 245 -14.90 -9.36 16.12
N CYS A 246 -14.78 -8.76 14.94
CA CYS A 246 -15.89 -8.57 14.00
C CYS A 246 -15.36 -8.75 12.57
N VAL A 247 -16.10 -9.45 11.72
CA VAL A 247 -15.77 -9.57 10.29
C VAL A 247 -16.30 -8.34 9.57
N MET A 248 -15.53 -7.79 8.63
CA MET A 248 -16.00 -6.67 7.82
C MET A 248 -17.17 -7.10 6.92
N GLU A 249 -18.15 -6.24 6.75
CA GLU A 249 -19.33 -6.46 5.92
C GLU A 249 -19.33 -5.45 4.76
N TYR A 250 -19.59 -5.93 3.55
CA TYR A 250 -19.67 -5.09 2.36
C TYR A 250 -21.13 -4.82 1.99
N HIS A 251 -21.50 -3.54 1.98
CA HIS A 251 -22.81 -3.10 1.55
C HIS A 251 -22.77 -2.68 0.08
N GLN A 252 -23.34 -3.50 -0.80
CA GLN A 252 -23.27 -3.28 -2.25
C GLN A 252 -23.94 -1.99 -2.72
N ALA A 253 -25.03 -1.56 -2.07
CA ALA A 253 -25.77 -0.35 -2.47
C ALA A 253 -24.96 0.93 -2.25
N THR A 254 -24.12 0.96 -1.22
CA THR A 254 -23.34 2.13 -0.80
C THR A 254 -21.84 1.97 -1.09
N GLY A 255 -21.39 0.78 -1.49
CA GLY A 255 -19.97 0.46 -1.70
C GLY A 255 -19.16 0.43 -0.40
N THR A 256 -19.79 0.36 0.76
CA THR A 256 -19.10 0.54 2.06
C THR A 256 -18.65 -0.78 2.64
N LEU A 257 -17.37 -0.87 3.00
CA LEU A 257 -16.80 -1.99 3.74
C LEU A 257 -16.55 -1.58 5.20
N SER A 258 -17.33 -2.12 6.13
CA SER A 258 -17.27 -1.73 7.54
C SER A 258 -17.43 -2.89 8.51
N ALA A 259 -16.83 -2.78 9.69
CA ALA A 259 -16.99 -3.71 10.81
C ALA A 259 -17.81 -3.05 11.92
N HIS A 260 -18.96 -3.63 12.24
CA HIS A 260 -19.91 -3.11 13.21
C HIS A 260 -19.80 -3.84 14.56
N PHE A 261 -19.04 -3.27 15.48
CA PHE A 261 -18.96 -3.79 16.84
C PHE A 261 -20.16 -3.27 17.65
N ARG A 262 -21.15 -4.13 17.93
CA ARG A 262 -22.40 -3.71 18.61
C ARG A 262 -22.44 -4.00 20.11
N ASN A 263 -21.71 -5.02 20.56
CA ASN A 263 -21.85 -5.61 21.89
C ASN A 263 -20.50 -5.83 22.59
N MET A 264 -19.52 -4.95 22.35
CA MET A 264 -18.25 -5.03 23.06
C MET A 264 -18.47 -4.73 24.54
N SER A 265 -17.69 -5.36 25.43
CA SER A 265 -17.78 -5.10 26.87
C SER A 265 -16.41 -5.20 27.53
N LEU A 266 -16.00 -4.18 28.27
CA LEU A 266 -14.73 -4.17 28.98
C LEU A 266 -14.87 -4.91 30.32
N LYS A 267 -14.22 -6.07 30.45
CA LYS A 267 -14.33 -6.94 31.63
C LYS A 267 -13.30 -6.58 32.70
N ARG A 268 -12.05 -6.37 32.31
CA ARG A 268 -10.93 -6.04 33.20
C ARG A 268 -10.01 -5.01 32.55
N ILE A 269 -9.41 -4.18 33.39
CA ILE A 269 -8.39 -3.21 33.01
C ILE A 269 -7.21 -3.31 33.99
N LYS A 270 -6.00 -3.40 33.45
CA LYS A 270 -4.72 -3.29 34.14
C LYS A 270 -4.35 -1.82 34.15
N ARG A 271 -3.91 -1.34 35.30
CA ARG A 271 -3.46 0.04 35.50
C ARG A 271 -2.02 0.02 35.95
N SER A 272 -1.27 1.06 35.62
CA SER A 272 0.09 1.21 36.13
C SER A 272 0.07 1.39 37.66
N ASP A 273 1.11 0.88 38.31
CA ASP A 273 1.27 0.99 39.75
C ASP A 273 1.60 2.45 40.10
N ARG A 274 0.68 3.12 40.81
CA ARG A 274 0.72 4.58 40.95
C ARG A 274 1.75 5.00 41.99
N ARG A 275 2.61 5.94 41.61
CA ARG A 275 3.47 6.68 42.55
C ARG A 275 3.15 8.17 42.45
N GLY A 276 2.14 8.66 43.18
CA GLY A 276 1.83 10.10 43.22
C GLY A 276 0.35 10.46 43.35
N ALA A 277 0.03 11.71 42.98
CA ALA A 277 -1.30 12.34 43.10
C ALA A 277 -2.24 12.12 41.88
N GLU A 278 -1.87 11.24 40.95
CA GLU A 278 -2.62 11.02 39.70
C GLU A 278 -3.97 10.32 39.95
N SER A 279 -5.06 10.94 39.48
CA SER A 279 -6.41 10.43 39.67
C SER A 279 -6.70 9.24 38.75
N VAL A 280 -7.61 8.36 39.20
CA VAL A 280 -8.12 7.26 38.35
C VAL A 280 -8.76 7.78 37.07
N THR A 281 -9.35 8.96 37.14
CA THR A 281 -10.12 9.56 36.07
C THR A 281 -9.26 10.32 35.07
N GLU A 282 -7.96 10.43 35.32
CA GLU A 282 -6.99 11.07 34.42
C GLU A 282 -6.25 10.06 33.54
N GLU A 283 -6.29 8.77 33.90
CA GLU A 283 -5.60 7.70 33.17
C GLU A 283 -6.31 7.40 31.84
N LYS A 284 -5.61 7.63 30.73
CA LYS A 284 -6.13 7.48 29.37
C LYS A 284 -5.73 6.14 28.75
N PHE A 285 -6.69 5.56 28.06
CA PHE A 285 -6.55 4.37 27.24
C PHE A 285 -7.02 4.68 25.81
N THR A 286 -6.73 3.79 24.88
CA THR A 286 -7.29 3.83 23.53
C THR A 286 -7.65 2.42 23.10
N ILE A 287 -8.68 2.30 22.25
CA ILE A 287 -9.05 1.05 21.61
C ILE A 287 -8.32 0.99 20.27
N LEU A 288 -7.39 0.05 20.16
CA LEU A 288 -6.71 -0.32 18.93
C LEU A 288 -7.60 -1.27 18.16
N PHE A 289 -7.94 -0.90 16.93
CA PHE A 289 -8.52 -1.79 15.94
C PHE A 289 -7.42 -2.20 14.97
N GLU A 290 -7.24 -3.50 14.77
CA GLU A 290 -6.29 -4.04 13.83
C GLU A 290 -6.93 -5.07 12.91
N SER A 291 -6.43 -5.15 11.68
CA SER A 291 -6.88 -6.11 10.69
C SER A 291 -5.76 -6.43 9.71
N GLN A 292 -5.85 -7.61 9.09
CA GLN A 292 -4.92 -8.06 8.07
C GLN A 292 -5.69 -8.56 6.86
N PHE A 293 -5.29 -8.10 5.68
CA PHE A 293 -5.87 -8.54 4.41
C PHE A 293 -4.86 -8.42 3.27
N SER A 294 -5.17 -9.08 2.15
CA SER A 294 -4.40 -9.00 0.93
C SER A 294 -5.14 -8.23 -0.17
N VAL A 295 -4.38 -7.62 -1.07
CA VAL A 295 -4.87 -6.90 -2.25
C VAL A 295 -4.14 -7.42 -3.49
N GLY A 296 -4.83 -7.48 -4.62
CA GLY A 296 -4.21 -7.83 -5.91
C GLY A 296 -3.89 -9.31 -6.10
N GLY A 297 -4.73 -10.21 -5.60
CA GLY A 297 -4.49 -11.65 -5.74
C GLY A 297 -3.37 -12.17 -4.85
N ASN A 298 -3.29 -11.67 -3.61
CA ASN A 298 -2.24 -11.99 -2.62
C ASN A 298 -0.85 -11.40 -2.90
N GLU A 299 -0.73 -10.47 -3.86
CA GLU A 299 0.53 -9.79 -4.14
C GLU A 299 0.97 -8.86 -2.99
N LEU A 300 0.02 -8.13 -2.39
CA LEU A 300 0.30 -7.18 -1.31
C LEU A 300 -0.49 -7.57 -0.08
N VAL A 301 0.20 -7.76 1.05
CA VAL A 301 -0.41 -8.05 2.35
C VAL A 301 -0.27 -6.83 3.25
N PHE A 302 -1.40 -6.34 3.74
CA PHE A 302 -1.47 -5.17 4.62
C PHE A 302 -1.88 -5.56 6.03
N GLN A 303 -1.22 -4.96 7.02
CA GLN A 303 -1.62 -4.99 8.43
C GLN A 303 -2.02 -3.59 8.83
N VAL A 304 -3.32 -3.31 8.81
CA VAL A 304 -3.83 -1.97 9.13
C VAL A 304 -4.15 -1.86 10.62
N LYS A 305 -3.90 -0.68 11.18
CA LYS A 305 -4.14 -0.35 12.58
C LYS A 305 -4.72 1.04 12.69
N THR A 306 -5.72 1.22 13.55
CA THR A 306 -6.30 2.52 13.83
C THR A 306 -6.66 2.63 15.31
N LEU A 307 -6.41 3.79 15.91
CA LEU A 307 -6.61 4.05 17.33
C LEU A 307 -7.88 4.88 17.52
N SER A 308 -8.68 4.55 18.53
CA SER A 308 -9.79 5.41 18.96
C SER A 308 -9.28 6.70 19.56
N LEU A 309 -10.15 7.70 19.63
CA LEU A 309 -9.94 8.84 20.52
C LEU A 309 -9.67 8.34 21.95
N PRO A 310 -8.92 9.10 22.78
CA PRO A 310 -8.64 8.70 24.14
C PRO A 310 -9.90 8.44 24.94
N VAL A 311 -9.85 7.38 25.73
CA VAL A 311 -10.93 6.85 26.55
C VAL A 311 -10.48 6.77 28.00
N VAL A 312 -11.33 7.21 28.91
CA VAL A 312 -11.16 7.03 30.35
C VAL A 312 -12.05 5.89 30.84
N VAL A 313 -11.46 4.95 31.59
CA VAL A 313 -12.17 3.78 32.11
C VAL A 313 -12.58 4.01 33.57
N ILE A 314 -13.88 3.99 33.82
CA ILE A 314 -14.47 4.14 35.16
C ILE A 314 -15.06 2.81 35.66
N VAL A 315 -15.14 2.67 36.99
CA VAL A 315 -15.80 1.52 37.64
C VAL A 315 -17.13 1.91 38.29
N HIS A 316 -17.29 3.19 38.66
CA HIS A 316 -18.49 3.70 39.32
C HIS A 316 -18.90 5.05 38.71
N GLY A 317 -20.22 5.31 38.67
CA GLY A 317 -20.77 6.53 38.04
C GLY A 317 -20.36 7.83 38.73
N SER A 318 -19.93 7.78 40.00
CA SER A 318 -19.39 8.96 40.70
C SER A 318 -18.09 9.51 40.09
N GLN A 319 -17.43 8.74 39.22
CA GLN A 319 -16.21 9.14 38.52
C GLN A 319 -16.48 9.83 37.18
N ASP A 320 -17.74 9.80 36.72
CA ASP A 320 -18.13 10.21 35.37
C ASP A 320 -17.81 11.68 35.09
N ASN A 321 -18.13 12.59 36.02
CA ASN A 321 -17.87 14.02 35.87
C ASN A 321 -16.36 14.32 35.69
N ASN A 322 -15.51 13.70 36.49
CA ASN A 322 -14.07 13.91 36.42
C ASN A 322 -13.48 13.30 35.15
N ALA A 323 -13.94 12.10 34.76
CA ALA A 323 -13.51 11.45 33.52
C ALA A 323 -13.94 12.27 32.29
N THR A 324 -15.15 12.79 32.30
CA THR A 324 -15.69 13.66 31.25
C THR A 324 -14.88 14.96 31.14
N ALA A 325 -14.45 15.55 32.27
CA ALA A 325 -13.58 16.72 32.24
C ALA A 325 -12.22 16.42 31.56
N THR A 326 -11.60 15.28 31.86
CA THR A 326 -10.37 14.83 31.19
C THR A 326 -10.56 14.64 29.68
N VAL A 327 -11.65 14.00 29.28
CA VAL A 327 -12.02 13.79 27.86
C VAL A 327 -12.26 15.12 27.16
N LEU A 328 -13.01 16.03 27.78
CA LEU A 328 -13.33 17.34 27.23
C LEU A 328 -12.06 18.14 26.95
N TRP A 329 -11.12 18.12 27.89
CA TRP A 329 -9.82 18.77 27.72
C TRP A 329 -9.02 18.17 26.56
N ASP A 330 -8.98 16.84 26.47
CA ASP A 330 -8.27 16.13 25.40
C ASP A 330 -8.84 16.46 24.02
N ASN A 331 -10.15 16.35 23.86
CA ASN A 331 -10.84 16.67 22.61
C ASN A 331 -10.66 18.14 22.19
N ALA A 332 -10.69 19.07 23.14
CA ALA A 332 -10.57 20.50 22.85
C ALA A 332 -9.14 20.88 22.44
N PHE A 333 -8.13 20.38 23.15
CA PHE A 333 -6.76 20.92 23.10
C PHE A 333 -5.71 19.97 22.53
N ALA A 334 -6.05 18.73 22.16
CA ALA A 334 -5.12 17.87 21.45
C ALA A 334 -4.66 18.56 20.15
N GLU A 335 -3.35 18.56 19.89
CA GLU A 335 -2.85 19.13 18.63
C GLU A 335 -3.25 18.22 17.47
N PRO A 336 -3.53 18.78 16.28
CA PRO A 336 -3.86 17.98 15.09
C PRO A 336 -2.75 16.99 14.69
N VAL A 337 -1.51 17.29 15.12
CA VAL A 337 -0.28 16.54 14.83
C VAL A 337 0.40 16.05 16.12
N SER A 338 -0.28 16.09 17.27
CA SER A 338 0.28 15.47 18.47
C SER A 338 0.56 14.02 18.12
N VAL A 339 1.78 13.59 18.45
CA VAL A 339 2.52 12.36 18.16
C VAL A 339 1.74 11.05 18.45
N PHE A 340 0.45 11.12 18.75
CA PHE A 340 -0.54 10.06 18.76
C PHE A 340 -1.17 9.76 17.38
N PHE A 341 -1.23 10.72 16.45
CA PHE A 341 -2.03 10.63 15.21
C PHE A 341 -1.46 11.40 13.99
N GLY A 342 -0.14 11.41 13.79
CA GLY A 342 0.44 11.93 12.54
C GLY A 342 0.30 10.94 11.37
N PRO A 343 0.27 11.38 10.10
CA PRO A 343 0.32 10.54 8.89
C PRO A 343 1.72 9.93 8.67
N VAL A 344 2.49 9.72 9.74
CA VAL A 344 3.69 8.91 9.68
C VAL A 344 3.20 7.47 9.70
N GLY A 345 2.91 6.97 8.49
CA GLY A 345 2.53 5.59 8.29
C GLY A 345 3.38 4.69 9.17
N LEU A 346 2.72 3.84 9.96
CA LEU A 346 3.35 2.60 10.39
C LEU A 346 3.98 2.04 9.11
N LYS A 347 5.32 2.09 9.02
CA LYS A 347 6.08 1.43 7.96
C LYS A 347 5.73 -0.05 8.09
N ILE A 348 4.72 -0.49 7.33
CA ILE A 348 4.34 -1.89 7.25
C ILE A 348 5.44 -2.57 6.46
N LEU A 349 6.01 -3.57 7.12
CA LEU A 349 6.81 -4.62 6.51
C LEU A 349 5.95 -5.28 5.43
N ILE A 350 6.17 -4.93 4.16
CA ILE A 350 5.73 -5.76 3.06
C ILE A 350 6.60 -7.01 3.16
N LEU A 351 6.02 -8.11 3.64
CA LEU A 351 6.59 -9.43 3.40
C LEU A 351 6.40 -9.71 1.91
N LEU A 352 7.33 -9.19 1.09
CA LEU A 352 7.53 -9.69 -0.26
C LEU A 352 7.97 -11.14 -0.11
N SER A 353 7.10 -12.08 -0.49
CA SER A 353 7.50 -13.47 -0.76
C SER A 353 8.21 -13.55 -2.10
#